data_AF-A0A7X7MTK8-F1
#
_entry.id   AF-A0A7X7MTK8-F1
#
_cell.length_a   1.000
_cell.length_b   1.000
_cell.length_c   1.000
_cell.angle_alpha   90.00
_cell.angle_beta   90.00
_cell.angle_gamma   90.00
#
_symmetry.space_group_name_H-M   'P 1'
#
loop_
_entity.id
_entity.type
_entity.pdbx_description
1 polymer ?
#
loop_
_entity_poly.entity_id
_entity_poly.type
_entity_poly.pdbx_seq_one_letter_code
_entity_poly.pdbx_strand_id
1 'polypeptide(L)'
;MTPDRTRLLCRVLSALLGMLLAGNVLGAAPVFEMPALHARHMRLLALMDTSHQAGDYITMEVACREGLKAGTADELWHYNLACALALQGKREEALDALDQAITLGFLDFEHVAQDPDFAALHGTEAFDARITRMRERSDGIDGEPRLPAALAPNAEGTVMQSASNTLWSFDAALFHTRVLLPSNPPPAAYQGPEAAQINAWLREGTAAGTAGLLYVNRDNDTQAFDLARFPGMARLGYAPDVIDRKLSIGLPNTLFSQPGHDALVPVIGHSAMGYLNSAYWRSQPRAVCCDREQAVRQPILLLGNQLFF
;
A
#
# COMPACT_ATOMS: atom_id res chain seq x y z
N MET A 1 39.74 -50.74 12.51
CA MET A 1 38.34 -50.30 12.37
C MET A 1 38.32 -48.78 12.30
N THR A 2 38.51 -48.25 11.10
CA THR A 2 38.44 -46.82 10.78
C THR A 2 37.01 -46.51 10.37
N PRO A 3 36.33 -45.50 10.96
CA PRO A 3 35.00 -45.14 10.50
C PRO A 3 35.12 -44.46 9.13
N ASP A 4 34.35 -45.01 8.20
CA ASP A 4 34.19 -44.67 6.79
C ASP A 4 33.81 -43.19 6.59
N ARG A 5 34.81 -42.37 6.24
CA ARG A 5 34.66 -40.91 5.95
C ARG A 5 33.82 -40.63 4.70
N THR A 6 33.45 -41.66 3.94
CA THR A 6 32.74 -41.54 2.66
C THR A 6 31.22 -41.32 2.84
N ARG A 7 30.67 -41.57 4.04
CA ARG A 7 29.23 -41.40 4.32
C ARG A 7 28.82 -40.05 4.90
N LEU A 8 29.79 -39.22 5.32
CA LEU A 8 29.49 -37.88 5.86
C LEU A 8 29.45 -36.80 4.77
N LEU A 9 30.20 -36.96 3.67
CA LEU A 9 30.16 -36.01 2.55
C LEU A 9 28.84 -36.07 1.76
N CYS A 10 28.14 -37.20 1.72
CA CYS A 10 26.84 -37.31 1.04
C CYS A 10 25.66 -36.69 1.80
N ARG A 11 25.82 -36.30 3.07
CA ARG A 11 24.76 -35.57 3.81
C ARG A 11 24.97 -34.05 3.85
N VAL A 12 26.19 -33.58 3.58
CA VAL A 12 26.47 -32.15 3.47
C VAL A 12 26.19 -31.62 2.06
N LEU A 13 26.29 -32.45 1.02
CA LEU A 13 25.89 -32.05 -0.34
C LEU A 13 24.37 -31.92 -0.54
N SER A 14 23.54 -32.62 0.25
CA SER A 14 22.08 -32.44 0.23
C SER A 14 21.62 -31.18 0.98
N ALA A 15 22.46 -30.62 1.85
CA ALA A 15 22.17 -29.37 2.55
C ALA A 15 22.61 -28.12 1.75
N LEU A 16 23.48 -28.28 0.76
CA LEU A 16 23.90 -27.20 -0.16
C LEU A 16 23.12 -27.17 -1.48
N LEU A 17 22.37 -28.24 -1.81
CA LEU A 17 21.40 -28.25 -2.91
C LEU A 17 19.97 -27.88 -2.47
N GLY A 18 19.71 -27.86 -1.14
CA GLY A 18 18.48 -27.30 -0.55
C GLY A 18 18.49 -25.78 -0.41
N MET A 19 19.55 -25.12 -0.89
CA MET A 19 19.74 -23.65 -0.84
C MET A 19 19.64 -23.02 -2.23
N LEU A 20 19.03 -23.71 -3.20
CA LEU A 20 18.91 -23.26 -4.60
C LEU A 20 17.53 -23.46 -5.23
N LEU A 21 16.51 -23.78 -4.43
CA LEU A 21 15.10 -23.85 -4.86
C LEU A 21 14.13 -23.27 -3.82
N ALA A 22 14.55 -22.22 -3.10
CA ALA A 22 13.57 -21.27 -2.58
C ALA A 22 13.17 -20.41 -3.78
N GLY A 23 12.00 -20.70 -4.32
CA GLY A 23 11.54 -20.17 -5.59
C GLY A 23 11.76 -18.67 -5.71
N ASN A 24 12.34 -18.25 -6.83
CA ASN A 24 11.95 -16.98 -7.44
C ASN A 24 10.46 -17.11 -7.78
N VAL A 25 9.61 -16.90 -6.78
CA VAL A 25 8.34 -16.24 -7.06
C VAL A 25 8.78 -14.83 -7.45
N LEU A 26 8.91 -14.59 -8.75
CA LEU A 26 8.84 -13.24 -9.30
C LEU A 26 7.43 -12.74 -8.93
N GLY A 27 7.32 -12.22 -7.72
CA GLY A 27 6.13 -11.59 -7.18
C GLY A 27 6.50 -10.18 -6.75
N ALA A 28 5.51 -9.29 -6.79
CA ALA A 28 5.65 -7.92 -6.33
C ALA A 28 6.36 -7.85 -4.97
N ALA A 29 7.22 -6.85 -4.80
CA ALA A 29 7.89 -6.61 -3.54
C ALA A 29 6.86 -6.49 -2.41
N PRO A 30 7.17 -6.91 -1.17
CA PRO A 30 6.25 -6.71 -0.05
C PRO A 30 5.93 -5.23 0.12
N VAL A 31 4.67 -4.89 0.42
CA VAL A 31 4.21 -3.49 0.52
C VAL A 31 5.09 -2.63 1.44
N PHE A 32 5.56 -3.20 2.55
CA PHE A 32 6.38 -2.49 3.53
C PHE A 32 7.84 -2.25 3.10
N GLU A 33 8.27 -2.81 1.97
CA GLU A 33 9.55 -2.49 1.31
C GLU A 33 9.43 -1.34 0.30
N MET A 34 8.20 -0.99 -0.12
CA MET A 34 7.95 0.04 -1.13
C MET A 34 8.55 1.42 -0.82
N PRO A 35 8.61 1.91 0.44
CA PRO A 35 9.29 3.18 0.73
C PRO A 35 10.74 3.21 0.24
N ALA A 36 11.47 2.09 0.34
CA ALA A 36 12.86 2.01 -0.12
C ALA A 36 12.96 1.95 -1.66
N LEU A 37 11.92 1.45 -2.32
CA LEU A 37 11.86 1.32 -3.78
C LEU A 37 11.26 2.56 -4.47
N HIS A 38 10.55 3.42 -3.74
CA HIS A 38 9.81 4.56 -4.27
C HIS A 38 10.67 5.48 -5.16
N ALA A 39 11.86 5.89 -4.70
CA ALA A 39 12.73 6.76 -5.48
C ALA A 39 13.29 6.09 -6.76
N ARG A 40 13.43 4.75 -6.78
CA ARG A 40 13.77 4.01 -8.00
C ARG A 40 12.57 3.96 -8.94
N HIS A 41 11.39 3.66 -8.42
CA HIS A 41 10.14 3.63 -9.17
C HIS A 41 9.87 4.96 -9.88
N MET A 42 9.90 6.09 -9.16
CA MET A 42 9.64 7.41 -9.75
C MET A 42 10.65 7.78 -10.85
N ARG A 43 11.91 7.35 -10.73
CA ARG A 43 12.91 7.57 -11.78
C ARG A 43 12.65 6.73 -13.03
N LEU A 44 12.19 5.49 -12.86
CA LEU A 44 11.82 4.62 -13.97
C LEU A 44 10.57 5.14 -14.68
N LEU A 45 9.57 5.62 -13.93
CA LEU A 45 8.38 6.25 -14.51
C LEU A 45 8.76 7.48 -15.32
N ALA A 46 9.57 8.38 -14.75
CA ALA A 46 10.04 9.56 -15.47
C ALA A 46 10.82 9.21 -16.74
N LEU A 47 11.66 8.16 -16.70
CA LEU A 47 12.37 7.68 -17.88
C LEU A 47 11.41 7.12 -18.94
N MET A 48 10.42 6.32 -18.53
CA MET A 48 9.41 5.77 -19.42
C MET A 48 8.60 6.89 -20.09
N ASP A 49 8.08 7.85 -19.32
CA ASP A 49 7.26 8.96 -19.82
C ASP A 49 8.04 9.84 -20.79
N THR A 50 9.27 10.22 -20.43
CA THR A 50 10.11 11.06 -21.29
C THR A 50 10.52 10.34 -22.58
N SER A 51 10.75 9.02 -22.52
CA SER A 51 11.08 8.21 -23.70
C SER A 51 9.87 8.05 -24.62
N HIS A 52 8.66 7.86 -24.06
CA HIS A 52 7.41 7.82 -24.82
C HIS A 52 7.18 9.13 -25.58
N GLN A 53 7.29 10.27 -24.89
CA GLN A 53 7.14 11.60 -25.50
C GLN A 53 8.18 11.87 -26.61
N ALA A 54 9.39 11.33 -26.47
CA ALA A 54 10.46 11.47 -27.45
C ALA A 54 10.34 10.49 -28.64
N GLY A 55 9.43 9.52 -28.59
CA GLY A 55 9.34 8.43 -29.56
C GLY A 55 10.45 7.37 -29.43
N ASP A 56 11.22 7.38 -28.34
CA ASP A 56 12.26 6.38 -28.06
C ASP A 56 11.67 5.16 -27.35
N TYR A 57 10.96 4.34 -28.12
CA TYR A 57 10.23 3.18 -27.59
C TYR A 57 11.15 2.05 -27.13
N ILE A 58 12.42 2.03 -27.57
CA ILE A 58 13.42 1.07 -27.08
C ILE A 58 13.78 1.40 -25.63
N THR A 59 14.06 2.68 -25.33
CA THR A 59 14.35 3.11 -23.96
C THR A 59 13.11 3.01 -23.06
N MET A 60 11.91 3.29 -23.60
CA MET A 60 10.65 3.06 -22.90
C MET A 60 10.51 1.57 -22.49
N GLU A 61 10.75 0.63 -23.40
CA GLU A 61 10.73 -0.81 -23.11
C GLU A 61 11.74 -1.18 -22.00
N VAL A 62 12.96 -0.64 -22.06
CA VAL A 62 13.98 -0.86 -21.02
C VAL A 62 13.49 -0.38 -19.66
N ALA A 63 12.91 0.82 -19.59
CA ALA A 63 12.36 1.37 -18.35
C ALA A 63 11.26 0.45 -17.77
N CYS A 64 10.33 -0.01 -18.60
CA CYS A 64 9.27 -0.93 -18.18
C CYS A 64 9.82 -2.25 -17.64
N ARG A 65 10.79 -2.85 -18.34
CA ARG A 65 11.42 -4.12 -17.90
C ARG A 65 12.21 -3.95 -16.60
N GLU A 66 12.86 -2.81 -16.39
CA GLU A 66 13.52 -2.50 -15.12
C GLU A 66 12.52 -2.24 -13.99
N GLY A 67 11.34 -1.69 -14.31
CA GLY A 67 10.22 -1.56 -13.39
C GLY A 67 9.70 -2.90 -12.89
N LEU A 68 9.50 -3.85 -13.82
CA LEU A 68 9.13 -5.23 -13.48
C LEU A 68 10.19 -5.92 -12.61
N LYS A 69 11.48 -5.73 -12.90
CA LYS A 69 12.56 -6.26 -12.04
C LYS A 69 12.59 -5.61 -10.66
N ALA A 70 12.12 -4.37 -10.52
CA ALA A 70 12.01 -3.71 -9.23
C ALA A 70 10.84 -4.27 -8.40
N GLY A 71 9.87 -4.95 -9.03
CA GLY A 71 8.72 -5.56 -8.36
C GLY A 71 7.76 -4.52 -7.77
N THR A 72 7.50 -3.44 -8.51
CA THR A 72 6.68 -2.30 -8.05
C THR A 72 5.52 -2.06 -9.00
N ALA A 73 4.26 -2.21 -8.60
CA ALA A 73 3.11 -1.98 -9.49
C ALA A 73 3.21 -2.75 -10.83
N ASP A 74 3.41 -4.07 -10.74
CA ASP A 74 3.72 -4.94 -11.87
C ASP A 74 2.63 -4.90 -12.96
N GLU A 75 1.36 -4.74 -12.58
CA GLU A 75 0.23 -4.60 -13.51
C GLU A 75 0.39 -3.37 -14.42
N LEU A 76 0.86 -2.23 -13.86
CA LEU A 76 1.09 -1.00 -14.61
C LEU A 76 2.32 -1.15 -15.52
N TRP A 77 3.41 -1.76 -15.02
CA TRP A 77 4.58 -1.97 -15.87
C TRP A 77 4.34 -2.94 -17.02
N HIS A 78 3.52 -3.98 -16.81
CA HIS A 78 3.15 -4.88 -17.90
C HIS A 78 2.28 -4.17 -18.95
N TYR A 79 1.34 -3.32 -18.53
CA TYR A 79 0.55 -2.51 -19.44
C TYR A 79 1.43 -1.53 -20.24
N ASN A 80 2.31 -0.79 -19.57
CA ASN A 80 3.23 0.13 -20.24
C ASN A 80 4.27 -0.59 -21.12
N LEU A 81 4.67 -1.81 -20.74
CA LEU A 81 5.51 -2.66 -21.59
C LEU A 81 4.76 -3.07 -22.86
N ALA A 82 3.47 -3.42 -22.75
CA ALA A 82 2.65 -3.73 -23.90
C ALA A 82 2.56 -2.55 -24.87
N CYS A 83 2.39 -1.33 -24.34
CA CYS A 83 2.40 -0.09 -25.13
C CYS A 83 3.74 0.09 -25.86
N ALA A 84 4.86 0.01 -25.14
CA ALA A 84 6.21 0.14 -25.71
C ALA A 84 6.49 -0.89 -26.82
N LEU A 85 5.99 -2.13 -26.68
CA LEU A 85 6.15 -3.20 -27.67
C LEU A 85 5.24 -3.00 -28.88
N ALA A 86 4.00 -2.54 -28.67
CA ALA A 86 3.05 -2.25 -29.74
C ALA A 86 3.56 -1.10 -30.64
N LEU A 87 4.08 -0.03 -30.04
CA LEU A 87 4.70 1.10 -30.72
C LEU A 87 5.95 0.72 -31.55
N GLN A 88 6.64 -0.35 -31.17
CA GLN A 88 7.75 -0.93 -31.94
C GLN A 88 7.30 -1.93 -33.02
N GLY A 89 6.01 -2.21 -33.13
CA GLY A 89 5.46 -3.21 -34.07
C GLY A 89 5.66 -4.66 -33.62
N LYS A 90 6.11 -4.91 -32.37
CA LYS A 90 6.30 -6.24 -31.79
C LYS A 90 4.95 -6.81 -31.30
N ARG A 91 4.05 -7.08 -32.25
CA ARG A 91 2.62 -7.34 -31.98
C ARG A 91 2.36 -8.49 -31.00
N GLU A 92 3.02 -9.63 -31.19
CA GLU A 92 2.81 -10.81 -30.35
C GLU A 92 3.29 -10.55 -28.91
N GLU A 93 4.50 -10.00 -28.75
CA GLU A 93 5.04 -9.65 -27.43
C GLU A 93 4.18 -8.61 -26.70
N ALA A 94 3.61 -7.64 -27.43
CA ALA A 94 2.70 -6.65 -26.86
C ALA A 94 1.42 -7.29 -26.31
N LEU A 95 0.83 -8.23 -27.05
CA LEU A 95 -0.36 -8.96 -26.63
C LEU A 95 -0.09 -9.85 -25.41
N ASP A 96 1.09 -10.48 -25.35
CA ASP A 96 1.52 -11.27 -24.19
C ASP A 96 1.74 -10.40 -22.94
N ALA A 97 2.38 -9.24 -23.11
CA ALA A 97 2.55 -8.28 -22.00
C ALA A 97 1.21 -7.75 -21.48
N LEU A 98 0.25 -7.46 -22.39
CA LEU A 98 -1.10 -7.06 -22.03
C LEU A 98 -1.83 -8.19 -21.28
N ASP A 99 -1.64 -9.45 -21.66
CA ASP A 99 -2.19 -10.59 -20.91
C ASP A 99 -1.67 -10.66 -19.48
N GLN A 100 -0.38 -10.38 -19.27
CA GLN A 100 0.19 -10.31 -17.92
C GLN A 100 -0.42 -9.15 -17.12
N ALA A 101 -0.54 -7.96 -17.74
CA ALA A 101 -1.17 -6.81 -17.10
C ALA A 101 -2.59 -7.14 -16.63
N ILE A 102 -3.40 -7.75 -17.51
CA ILE A 102 -4.77 -8.18 -17.20
C ILE A 102 -4.76 -9.21 -16.09
N THR A 103 -3.90 -10.23 -16.16
CA THR A 103 -3.79 -11.29 -15.15
C THR A 103 -3.51 -10.70 -13.76
N LEU A 104 -2.58 -9.75 -13.67
CA LEU A 104 -2.19 -9.05 -12.45
C LEU A 104 -3.25 -8.04 -11.98
N GLY A 105 -4.08 -7.54 -12.89
CA GLY A 105 -5.28 -6.80 -12.53
C GLY A 105 -5.55 -5.51 -13.27
N PHE A 106 -4.78 -5.17 -14.27
CA PHE A 106 -5.10 -4.03 -15.12
C PHE A 106 -6.40 -4.31 -15.90
N LEU A 107 -7.51 -3.67 -15.52
CA LEU A 107 -8.86 -3.95 -16.05
C LEU A 107 -9.57 -2.72 -16.61
N ASP A 108 -8.88 -1.59 -16.76
CA ASP A 108 -9.42 -0.39 -17.41
C ASP A 108 -9.53 -0.60 -18.93
N PHE A 109 -10.56 -1.34 -19.35
CA PHE A 109 -10.74 -1.74 -20.74
C PHE A 109 -11.09 -0.54 -21.64
N GLU A 110 -11.72 0.50 -21.09
CA GLU A 110 -12.02 1.73 -21.84
C GLU A 110 -10.73 2.46 -22.20
N HIS A 111 -9.80 2.57 -21.25
CA HIS A 111 -8.48 3.12 -21.50
C HIS A 111 -7.72 2.30 -22.54
N VAL A 112 -7.60 0.98 -22.37
CA VAL A 112 -6.86 0.12 -23.33
C VAL A 112 -7.46 0.18 -24.73
N ALA A 113 -8.79 0.19 -24.86
CA ALA A 113 -9.45 0.19 -26.17
C ALA A 113 -9.29 1.51 -26.94
N GLN A 114 -9.00 2.62 -26.26
CA GLN A 114 -8.84 3.95 -26.85
C GLN A 114 -7.38 4.39 -26.96
N ASP A 115 -6.47 3.62 -26.37
CA ASP A 115 -5.06 3.95 -26.29
C ASP A 115 -4.42 3.98 -27.70
N PRO A 116 -3.87 5.13 -28.12
CA PRO A 116 -3.23 5.26 -29.43
C PRO A 116 -1.99 4.36 -29.59
N ASP A 117 -1.36 3.91 -28.50
CA ASP A 117 -0.19 3.05 -28.55
C ASP A 117 -0.52 1.66 -29.12
N PHE A 118 -1.79 1.24 -29.01
CA PHE A 118 -2.30 0.00 -29.58
C PHE A 118 -2.96 0.16 -30.96
N ALA A 119 -2.83 1.32 -31.62
CA ALA A 119 -3.48 1.57 -32.92
C ALA A 119 -3.17 0.48 -33.98
N ALA A 120 -1.97 -0.11 -33.94
CA ALA A 120 -1.57 -1.19 -34.85
C ALA A 120 -2.20 -2.56 -34.54
N LEU A 121 -2.85 -2.72 -33.37
CA LEU A 121 -3.54 -3.92 -32.90
C LEU A 121 -5.06 -3.79 -32.94
N HIS A 122 -5.59 -2.56 -33.03
CA HIS A 122 -7.03 -2.31 -33.09
C HIS A 122 -7.70 -3.02 -34.27
N GLY A 123 -8.86 -3.64 -34.01
CA GLY A 123 -9.63 -4.40 -35.00
C GLY A 123 -9.05 -5.78 -35.33
N THR A 124 -8.03 -6.23 -34.59
CA THR A 124 -7.58 -7.62 -34.67
C THR A 124 -8.36 -8.48 -33.68
N GLU A 125 -8.73 -9.69 -34.11
CA GLU A 125 -9.46 -10.65 -33.26
C GLU A 125 -8.72 -10.93 -31.94
N ALA A 126 -7.38 -10.97 -31.98
CA ALA A 126 -6.56 -11.20 -30.79
C ALA A 126 -6.65 -10.06 -29.76
N PHE A 127 -6.72 -8.81 -30.20
CA PHE A 127 -6.86 -7.66 -29.31
C PHE A 127 -8.29 -7.57 -28.76
N ASP A 128 -9.30 -7.72 -29.63
CA ASP A 128 -10.72 -7.64 -29.26
C ASP A 128 -11.10 -8.72 -28.22
N ALA A 129 -10.51 -9.92 -28.32
CA ALA A 129 -10.67 -10.97 -27.31
C ALA A 129 -10.15 -10.56 -25.92
N ARG A 130 -9.06 -9.80 -25.84
CA ARG A 130 -8.49 -9.29 -24.57
C ARG A 130 -9.36 -8.20 -23.98
N ILE A 131 -9.85 -7.26 -24.80
CA ILE A 131 -10.81 -6.23 -24.37
C ILE A 131 -12.08 -6.87 -23.80
N THR A 132 -12.62 -7.89 -24.48
CA THR A 132 -13.78 -8.64 -24.00
C THR A 132 -13.50 -9.30 -22.65
N ARG A 133 -12.35 -9.99 -22.51
CA ARG A 133 -11.93 -10.61 -21.24
C ARG A 133 -11.78 -9.59 -20.11
N MET A 134 -11.26 -8.39 -20.39
CA MET A 134 -11.15 -7.32 -19.39
C MET A 134 -12.53 -6.86 -18.93
N ARG A 135 -13.47 -6.63 -19.86
CA ARG A 135 -14.84 -6.23 -19.54
C ARG A 135 -15.54 -7.27 -18.67
N GLU A 136 -15.52 -8.54 -19.06
CA GLU A 136 -16.14 -9.62 -18.29
C GLU A 136 -15.57 -9.74 -16.87
N ARG A 137 -14.25 -9.54 -16.71
CA ARG A 137 -13.62 -9.53 -15.39
C ARG A 137 -13.93 -8.27 -14.58
N SER A 138 -14.08 -7.12 -15.24
CA SER A 138 -14.47 -5.88 -14.60
C SER A 138 -15.92 -5.96 -14.10
N ASP A 139 -16.83 -6.49 -14.90
CA ASP A 139 -18.25 -6.64 -14.53
C ASP A 139 -18.46 -7.64 -13.38
N GLY A 140 -17.55 -8.60 -13.22
CA GLY A 140 -17.54 -9.55 -12.11
C GLY A 140 -16.94 -9.01 -10.80
N ILE A 141 -16.40 -7.79 -10.81
CA ILE A 141 -15.84 -7.12 -9.64
C ILE A 141 -16.71 -5.89 -9.36
N ASP A 142 -17.48 -5.91 -8.28
CA ASP A 142 -18.35 -4.78 -7.86
C ASP A 142 -17.52 -3.52 -7.59
N GLY A 143 -17.21 -2.72 -8.63
CA GLY A 143 -16.91 -1.28 -8.68
C GLY A 143 -15.86 -0.65 -7.74
N GLU A 144 -15.33 -1.37 -6.76
CA GLU A 144 -14.40 -0.85 -5.77
C GLU A 144 -12.99 -0.86 -6.35
N PRO A 145 -12.25 0.27 -6.28
CA PRO A 145 -10.83 0.30 -6.58
C PRO A 145 -10.14 -0.83 -5.82
N ARG A 146 -9.08 -1.40 -6.41
CA ARG A 146 -8.30 -2.56 -5.90
C ARG A 146 -7.53 -2.26 -4.60
N LEU A 147 -8.07 -1.39 -3.74
CA LEU A 147 -7.63 -1.15 -2.40
C LEU A 147 -7.81 -2.47 -1.60
N PRO A 148 -6.83 -2.83 -0.77
CA PRO A 148 -6.81 -4.11 -0.08
C PRO A 148 -7.97 -4.25 0.90
N ALA A 149 -8.42 -5.48 1.22
CA ALA A 149 -9.59 -5.68 2.07
C ALA A 149 -9.48 -4.95 3.41
N ALA A 150 -10.55 -4.27 3.82
CA ALA A 150 -10.61 -3.62 5.12
C ALA A 150 -10.70 -4.67 6.23
N LEU A 151 -9.88 -4.53 7.28
CA LEU A 151 -9.94 -5.43 8.43
C LEU A 151 -10.92 -4.93 9.48
N ALA A 152 -11.72 -5.85 10.01
CA ALA A 152 -12.55 -5.62 11.18
C ALA A 152 -11.68 -5.44 12.44
N PRO A 153 -12.14 -4.67 13.44
CA PRO A 153 -11.47 -4.61 14.73
C PRO A 153 -11.47 -5.99 15.41
N ASN A 154 -10.47 -6.24 16.26
CA ASN A 154 -10.46 -7.41 17.14
C ASN A 154 -11.49 -7.27 18.29
N ALA A 155 -11.55 -8.28 19.18
CA ALA A 155 -12.51 -8.31 20.29
C ALA A 155 -12.37 -7.11 21.24
N GLU A 156 -11.17 -6.53 21.34
CA GLU A 156 -10.87 -5.35 22.15
C GLU A 156 -11.12 -4.02 21.39
N GLY A 157 -11.63 -4.07 20.16
CA GLY A 157 -11.87 -2.87 19.33
C GLY A 157 -10.61 -2.28 18.69
N THR A 158 -9.51 -3.04 18.67
CA THR A 158 -8.25 -2.65 17.99
C THR A 158 -8.32 -2.99 16.51
N VAL A 159 -8.08 -2.00 15.67
CA VAL A 159 -7.98 -2.11 14.22
C VAL A 159 -6.53 -2.40 13.86
N MET A 160 -6.27 -3.46 13.10
CA MET A 160 -4.89 -3.84 12.76
C MET A 160 -4.45 -3.26 11.41
N GLN A 161 -3.24 -2.69 11.36
CA GLN A 161 -2.50 -2.45 10.12
C GLN A 161 -1.57 -3.64 9.85
N SER A 162 -1.70 -4.23 8.66
CA SER A 162 -0.85 -5.32 8.17
C SER A 162 -0.65 -5.21 6.66
N ALA A 163 0.17 -6.08 6.09
CA ALA A 163 0.33 -6.14 4.63
C ALA A 163 -0.97 -6.48 3.90
N SER A 164 -1.92 -7.20 4.53
CA SER A 164 -3.15 -7.64 3.86
C SER A 164 -4.19 -6.54 3.67
N ASN A 165 -4.07 -5.42 4.39
CA ASN A 165 -4.96 -4.27 4.29
C ASN A 165 -4.25 -2.96 4.00
N THR A 166 -2.99 -3.03 3.54
CA THR A 166 -2.17 -1.86 3.24
C THR A 166 -1.60 -1.95 1.85
N LEU A 167 -1.64 -0.84 1.12
CA LEU A 167 -0.91 -0.63 -0.12
C LEU A 167 0.05 0.56 0.02
N TRP A 168 0.93 0.71 -0.96
CA TRP A 168 1.78 1.89 -1.09
C TRP A 168 1.23 2.80 -2.18
N SER A 169 0.94 4.06 -1.84
CA SER A 169 0.64 5.08 -2.83
C SER A 169 1.94 5.67 -3.32
N PHE A 170 2.28 5.41 -4.59
CA PHE A 170 3.46 6.01 -5.20
C PHE A 170 3.30 7.53 -5.30
N ASP A 171 2.14 8.06 -5.70
CA ASP A 171 1.95 9.51 -5.84
C ASP A 171 2.08 10.27 -4.51
N ALA A 172 1.54 9.72 -3.43
CA ALA A 172 1.61 10.35 -2.12
C ALA A 172 2.91 10.02 -1.36
N ALA A 173 3.65 8.99 -1.80
CA ALA A 173 4.74 8.38 -1.06
C ALA A 173 4.38 8.07 0.41
N LEU A 174 3.17 7.51 0.59
CA LEU A 174 2.57 7.13 1.87
C LEU A 174 1.94 5.73 1.74
N PHE A 175 1.84 5.03 2.85
CA PHE A 175 0.96 3.87 2.94
C PHE A 175 -0.51 4.31 2.88
N HIS A 176 -1.36 3.45 2.35
CA HIS A 176 -2.80 3.58 2.43
C HIS A 176 -3.36 2.29 3.01
N THR A 177 -3.91 2.37 4.22
CA THR A 177 -4.49 1.23 4.93
C THR A 177 -6.01 1.33 4.94
N ARG A 178 -6.69 0.25 4.54
CA ARG A 178 -8.14 0.13 4.67
C ARG A 178 -8.52 -0.47 6.01
N VAL A 179 -9.51 0.15 6.66
CA VAL A 179 -9.96 -0.24 7.99
C VAL A 179 -11.48 -0.25 8.07
N LEU A 180 -12.03 -1.06 8.97
CA LEU A 180 -13.41 -0.92 9.43
C LEU A 180 -13.38 -0.39 10.86
N LEU A 181 -14.04 0.74 11.07
CA LEU A 181 -14.21 1.31 12.40
C LEU A 181 -15.44 0.68 13.09
N PRO A 182 -15.40 0.52 14.42
CA PRO A 182 -16.55 0.05 15.17
C PRO A 182 -17.69 1.07 15.10
N SER A 183 -18.91 0.57 15.25
CA SER A 183 -20.11 1.40 15.40
C SER A 183 -20.07 2.23 16.69
N ASN A 184 -21.04 3.14 16.84
CA ASN A 184 -21.22 3.91 18.07
C ASN A 184 -21.20 3.01 19.32
N PRO A 185 -20.53 3.46 20.39
CA PRO A 185 -20.45 2.67 21.61
C PRO A 185 -21.84 2.58 22.26
N PRO A 186 -22.09 1.55 23.10
CA PRO A 186 -23.33 1.48 23.84
C PRO A 186 -23.45 2.69 24.79
N PRO A 187 -24.66 3.16 25.12
CA PRO A 187 -24.83 4.41 25.85
C PRO A 187 -24.35 4.43 27.29
N ALA A 188 -23.80 3.34 27.83
CA ALA A 188 -23.19 3.31 29.17
C ALA A 188 -21.66 3.13 29.10
N ALA A 189 -21.07 3.24 27.92
CA ALA A 189 -19.64 3.01 27.69
C ALA A 189 -18.75 4.12 28.25
N TYR A 190 -19.24 5.36 28.32
CA TYR A 190 -18.45 6.47 28.82
C TYR A 190 -18.38 6.45 30.35
N GLN A 191 -17.16 6.44 30.91
CA GLN A 191 -16.90 6.37 32.36
C GLN A 191 -16.15 7.60 32.93
N GLY A 192 -15.96 8.66 32.14
CA GLY A 192 -15.25 9.87 32.55
C GLY A 192 -16.12 10.94 33.23
N PRO A 193 -15.61 12.18 33.32
CA PRO A 193 -16.38 13.36 33.76
C PRO A 193 -17.66 13.60 32.96
N GLU A 194 -18.73 14.09 33.60
CA GLU A 194 -20.03 14.33 32.96
C GLU A 194 -20.71 13.09 32.33
N ALA A 195 -20.33 11.87 32.76
CA ALA A 195 -20.81 10.63 32.17
C ALA A 195 -22.33 10.53 32.03
N ALA A 196 -23.10 11.00 33.01
CA ALA A 196 -24.56 10.97 32.96
C ALA A 196 -25.13 11.72 31.76
N GLN A 197 -24.55 12.89 31.42
CA GLN A 197 -25.01 13.73 30.32
C GLN A 197 -24.58 13.16 28.97
N ILE A 198 -23.32 12.74 28.83
CA ILE A 198 -22.79 12.13 27.60
C ILE A 198 -23.55 10.84 27.28
N ASN A 199 -23.76 9.98 28.27
CA ASN A 199 -24.50 8.73 28.13
C ASN A 199 -26.00 8.98 27.84
N ALA A 200 -26.58 10.09 28.29
CA ALA A 200 -27.93 10.49 27.89
C ALA A 200 -27.98 10.84 26.39
N TRP A 201 -27.05 11.68 25.90
CA TRP A 201 -26.98 12.00 24.47
C TRP A 201 -26.69 10.80 23.58
N LEU A 202 -25.86 9.85 24.04
CA LEU A 202 -25.64 8.58 23.34
C LEU A 202 -26.91 7.73 23.26
N ARG A 203 -27.73 7.68 24.33
CA ARG A 203 -29.03 6.97 24.32
C ARG A 203 -30.01 7.61 23.34
N GLU A 204 -30.02 8.95 23.30
CA GLU A 204 -30.90 9.73 22.43
C GLU A 204 -30.43 9.74 20.96
N GLY A 205 -29.19 9.29 20.68
CA GLY A 205 -28.57 9.39 19.36
C GLY A 205 -28.18 10.80 18.96
N THR A 206 -28.17 11.75 19.91
CA THR A 206 -27.81 13.17 19.69
C THR A 206 -26.31 13.42 19.80
N ALA A 207 -25.53 12.43 20.25
CA ALA A 207 -24.07 12.42 20.22
C ALA A 207 -23.56 11.16 19.51
N ALA A 208 -22.51 11.30 18.69
CA ALA A 208 -21.77 10.19 18.11
C ALA A 208 -20.65 9.67 19.03
N GLY A 209 -20.34 10.40 20.13
CA GLY A 209 -19.15 10.15 20.94
C GLY A 209 -17.88 10.39 20.11
N THR A 210 -16.95 9.44 20.16
CA THR A 210 -15.74 9.44 19.31
C THR A 210 -15.76 8.33 18.26
N ALA A 211 -16.94 7.78 17.96
CA ALA A 211 -17.10 6.83 16.87
C ALA A 211 -16.70 7.47 15.53
N GLY A 212 -16.03 6.69 14.68
CA GLY A 212 -15.47 7.20 13.43
C GLY A 212 -14.08 7.84 13.57
N LEU A 213 -13.53 7.98 14.78
CA LEU A 213 -12.15 8.40 14.99
C LEU A 213 -11.22 7.20 15.18
N LEU A 214 -10.01 7.32 14.64
CA LEU A 214 -8.94 6.34 14.83
C LEU A 214 -7.78 6.97 15.61
N TYR A 215 -7.44 6.36 16.74
CA TYR A 215 -6.25 6.70 17.51
C TYR A 215 -5.03 5.94 17.00
N VAL A 216 -3.95 6.67 16.69
CA VAL A 216 -2.72 6.11 16.13
C VAL A 216 -1.52 6.49 16.99
N ASN A 217 -0.92 5.51 17.66
CA ASN A 217 0.28 5.74 18.48
C ASN A 217 1.54 5.37 17.70
N ARG A 218 2.45 6.33 17.46
CA ARG A 218 3.72 6.12 16.77
C ARG A 218 4.94 6.24 17.67
N ASP A 219 4.75 6.06 18.97
CA ASP A 219 5.81 6.18 19.98
C ASP A 219 5.98 4.92 20.82
N ASN A 220 5.77 3.74 20.22
CA ASN A 220 5.89 2.43 20.89
C ASN A 220 5.02 2.31 22.17
N ASP A 221 3.85 2.95 22.20
CA ASP A 221 2.98 2.95 23.38
C ASP A 221 3.65 3.45 24.66
N THR A 222 4.67 4.31 24.54
CA THR A 222 5.36 4.91 25.68
C THR A 222 4.44 5.69 26.61
N GLN A 223 3.30 6.17 26.09
CA GLN A 223 2.19 6.66 26.90
C GLN A 223 0.94 5.83 26.64
N ALA A 224 0.35 5.33 27.72
CA ALA A 224 -0.93 4.64 27.67
C ALA A 224 -2.05 5.64 27.37
N PHE A 225 -2.82 5.36 26.32
CA PHE A 225 -4.00 6.12 25.97
C PHE A 225 -5.24 5.43 26.53
N ASP A 226 -5.97 6.12 27.41
CA ASP A 226 -7.15 5.57 28.07
C ASP A 226 -8.40 5.68 27.19
N LEU A 227 -8.66 4.62 26.41
CA LEU A 227 -9.84 4.53 25.54
C LEU A 227 -11.17 4.56 26.31
N ALA A 228 -11.20 4.27 27.62
CA ALA A 228 -12.44 4.32 28.40
C ALA A 228 -12.98 5.76 28.53
N ARG A 229 -12.10 6.76 28.36
CA ARG A 229 -12.45 8.19 28.31
C ARG A 229 -12.93 8.64 26.92
N PHE A 230 -12.74 7.82 25.90
CA PHE A 230 -13.08 8.12 24.49
C PHE A 230 -13.84 6.94 23.86
N PRO A 231 -15.05 6.64 24.37
CA PRO A 231 -15.81 5.48 23.93
C PRO A 231 -16.21 5.63 22.47
N GLY A 232 -16.05 4.55 21.71
CA GLY A 232 -16.26 4.52 20.27
C GLY A 232 -15.01 4.83 19.47
N MET A 233 -13.95 5.37 20.09
CA MET A 233 -12.69 5.55 19.37
C MET A 233 -12.02 4.19 19.14
N ALA A 234 -11.64 3.93 17.89
CA ALA A 234 -10.82 2.77 17.56
C ALA A 234 -9.36 3.07 17.87
N ARG A 235 -8.59 2.05 18.26
CA ARG A 235 -7.13 2.15 18.33
C ARG A 235 -6.52 1.37 17.19
N LEU A 236 -5.48 1.93 16.58
CA LEU A 236 -4.65 1.20 15.63
C LEU A 236 -3.64 0.31 16.38
N GLY A 237 -3.59 -0.95 15.99
CA GLY A 237 -2.53 -1.89 16.30
C GLY A 237 -1.71 -2.20 15.04
N TYR A 238 -0.49 -2.67 15.24
CA TYR A 238 0.43 -2.98 14.16
C TYR A 238 0.74 -4.48 14.13
N ALA A 239 0.66 -5.09 12.94
CA ALA A 239 1.14 -6.45 12.77
C ALA A 239 2.68 -6.52 12.93
N PRO A 240 3.24 -7.70 13.26
CA PRO A 240 4.67 -7.84 13.52
C PRO A 240 5.57 -7.35 12.38
N ASP A 241 5.15 -7.53 11.13
CA ASP A 241 5.87 -7.10 9.93
C ASP A 241 6.06 -5.57 9.84
N VAL A 242 5.10 -4.79 10.35
CA VAL A 242 5.18 -3.33 10.46
C VAL A 242 6.15 -2.93 11.59
N ILE A 243 6.05 -3.62 12.74
CA ILE A 243 6.85 -3.33 13.94
C ILE A 243 8.32 -3.66 13.70
N ASP A 244 8.61 -4.83 13.14
CA ASP A 244 9.98 -5.32 12.89
C ASP A 244 10.74 -4.38 11.94
N ARG A 245 10.03 -3.74 11.02
CA ARG A 245 10.56 -2.73 10.08
C ARG A 245 10.59 -1.31 10.66
N LYS A 246 10.13 -1.12 11.89
CA LYS A 246 10.03 0.18 12.58
C LYS A 246 9.15 1.18 11.82
N LEU A 247 8.16 0.70 11.08
CA LEU A 247 7.21 1.53 10.34
C LEU A 247 6.07 2.05 11.23
N SER A 248 5.91 1.46 12.42
CA SER A 248 4.97 1.89 13.46
C SER A 248 5.47 3.09 14.26
N ILE A 249 6.69 3.59 14.05
CA ILE A 249 7.27 4.66 14.86
C ILE A 249 7.71 5.90 14.09
N GLY A 250 7.77 7.04 14.80
CA GLY A 250 8.24 8.31 14.26
C GLY A 250 7.22 8.97 13.33
N LEU A 251 7.71 9.64 12.27
CA LEU A 251 6.86 10.48 11.43
C LEU A 251 5.66 9.72 10.86
N PRO A 252 4.48 10.35 10.79
CA PRO A 252 3.29 9.75 10.18
C PRO A 252 3.55 9.42 8.71
N ASN A 253 3.10 8.23 8.30
CA ASN A 253 3.41 7.66 6.99
C ASN A 253 2.24 6.92 6.34
N THR A 254 1.03 7.01 6.90
CA THR A 254 -0.12 6.21 6.48
C THR A 254 -1.38 7.08 6.40
N LEU A 255 -2.16 6.89 5.32
CA LEU A 255 -3.54 7.35 5.16
C LEU A 255 -4.50 6.20 5.48
N PHE A 256 -5.66 6.49 6.07
CA PHE A 256 -6.65 5.48 6.41
C PHE A 256 -7.98 5.75 5.72
N SER A 257 -8.63 4.73 5.17
CA SER A 257 -9.97 4.84 4.58
C SER A 257 -10.88 3.67 4.96
N GLN A 258 -12.19 3.86 4.78
CA GLN A 258 -13.19 2.80 4.91
C GLN A 258 -13.85 2.51 3.55
N PRO A 259 -14.24 1.26 3.27
CA PRO A 259 -15.09 0.93 2.11
C PRO A 259 -16.44 1.64 2.14
N GLY A 260 -16.94 2.06 0.98
CA GLY A 260 -18.19 2.80 0.85
C GLY A 260 -18.16 4.26 1.33
N HIS A 261 -16.98 4.81 1.63
CA HIS A 261 -16.82 6.20 2.08
C HIS A 261 -15.80 6.95 1.21
N ASP A 262 -16.18 8.14 0.72
CA ASP A 262 -15.32 8.99 -0.12
C ASP A 262 -14.23 9.72 0.69
N ALA A 263 -14.47 9.93 1.99
CA ALA A 263 -13.55 10.63 2.88
C ALA A 263 -12.59 9.68 3.60
N LEU A 264 -11.37 10.15 3.87
CA LEU A 264 -10.42 9.45 4.73
C LEU A 264 -10.92 9.42 6.18
N VAL A 265 -10.52 8.38 6.90
CA VAL A 265 -10.76 8.22 8.34
C VAL A 265 -10.00 9.31 9.09
N PRO A 266 -10.67 10.14 9.90
CA PRO A 266 -10.00 11.09 10.76
C PRO A 266 -9.14 10.37 11.80
N VAL A 267 -7.89 10.79 11.91
CA VAL A 267 -6.91 10.23 12.86
C VAL A 267 -6.52 11.27 13.89
N ILE A 268 -6.50 10.83 15.15
CA ILE A 268 -5.85 11.53 16.26
C ILE A 268 -4.62 10.71 16.63
N GLY A 269 -3.45 11.24 16.32
CA GLY A 269 -2.19 10.54 16.43
C GLY A 269 -1.28 11.13 17.49
N HIS A 270 -0.45 10.28 18.08
CA HIS A 270 0.67 10.67 18.94
C HIS A 270 1.97 10.30 18.24
N SER A 271 2.85 11.28 18.01
CA SER A 271 4.19 11.05 17.49
C SER A 271 5.22 12.06 18.05
N ALA A 272 5.77 11.71 19.21
CA ALA A 272 6.71 12.48 20.01
C ALA A 272 8.14 11.91 20.01
N MET A 273 8.43 10.81 19.29
CA MET A 273 9.78 10.24 19.24
C MET A 273 10.83 11.23 18.69
N GLY A 274 12.00 11.25 19.33
CA GLY A 274 13.17 12.01 18.86
C GLY A 274 14.16 11.16 18.07
N TYR A 275 14.96 11.81 17.21
CA TYR A 275 16.06 11.15 16.50
C TYR A 275 17.32 11.11 17.37
N LEU A 276 17.72 9.91 17.80
CA LEU A 276 18.86 9.72 18.72
C LEU A 276 20.21 9.54 18.00
N ASN A 277 20.20 9.10 16.74
CA ASN A 277 21.40 8.71 15.98
C ASN A 277 21.65 9.58 14.74
N SER A 278 21.26 10.85 14.76
CA SER A 278 21.50 11.79 13.66
C SER A 278 22.64 12.75 14.00
N ALA A 279 23.51 13.02 13.03
CA ALA A 279 24.49 14.10 13.12
C ALA A 279 23.83 15.50 13.11
N TYR A 280 22.56 15.55 12.69
CA TYR A 280 21.71 16.74 12.66
C TYR A 280 20.46 16.53 13.55
N TRP A 281 19.51 17.47 13.51
CA TRP A 281 18.49 17.73 14.54
C TRP A 281 17.73 16.53 15.13
N ARG A 282 17.42 16.63 16.44
CA ARG A 282 16.89 15.57 17.32
C ARG A 282 15.36 15.47 17.41
N SER A 283 14.59 16.22 16.61
CA SER A 283 13.11 16.30 16.73
C SER A 283 12.40 16.15 15.40
N GLN A 284 11.25 15.46 15.39
CA GLN A 284 10.41 15.24 14.21
C GLN A 284 9.99 16.52 13.46
N PRO A 285 9.52 17.61 14.11
CA PRO A 285 9.17 18.83 13.38
C PRO A 285 10.31 19.42 12.56
N ARG A 286 11.55 19.34 13.07
CA ARG A 286 12.72 19.82 12.32
C ARG A 286 13.09 18.89 11.17
N ALA A 287 12.94 17.58 11.34
CA ALA A 287 13.15 16.63 10.25
C ALA A 287 12.20 16.91 9.08
N VAL A 288 10.93 17.20 9.38
CA VAL A 288 9.94 17.63 8.38
C VAL A 288 10.37 18.90 7.65
N CYS A 289 10.80 19.94 8.38
CA CYS A 289 11.18 21.21 7.75
C CYS A 289 12.49 21.14 6.94
N CYS A 290 13.32 20.13 7.15
CA CYS A 290 14.61 19.98 6.49
C CYS A 290 14.65 18.88 5.43
N ASP A 291 13.56 18.15 5.24
CA ASP A 291 13.43 17.09 4.24
C ASP A 291 12.33 17.49 3.23
N ARG A 292 12.73 17.65 1.97
CA ARG A 292 11.83 18.05 0.87
C ARG A 292 10.67 17.06 0.71
N GLU A 293 10.93 15.77 0.81
CA GLU A 293 9.93 14.73 0.65
C GLU A 293 8.91 14.80 1.79
N GLN A 294 9.38 15.01 3.02
CA GLN A 294 8.50 15.16 4.18
C GLN A 294 7.66 16.42 4.10
N ALA A 295 8.21 17.53 3.62
CA ALA A 295 7.50 18.80 3.46
C ALA A 295 6.30 18.67 2.49
N VAL A 296 6.42 17.84 1.44
CA VAL A 296 5.33 17.58 0.49
C VAL A 296 4.24 16.66 1.08
N ARG A 297 4.62 15.75 1.98
CA ARG A 297 3.67 14.79 2.59
C ARG A 297 2.79 15.39 3.68
N GLN A 298 3.27 16.40 4.43
CA GLN A 298 2.49 16.96 5.54
C GLN A 298 1.17 17.61 5.12
N PRO A 299 1.08 18.37 4.02
CA PRO A 299 -0.21 18.87 3.53
C PRO A 299 -1.18 17.74 3.19
N ILE A 300 -0.71 16.62 2.63
CA ILE A 300 -1.55 15.46 2.31
C ILE A 300 -2.14 14.87 3.59
N LEU A 301 -1.30 14.67 4.62
CA LEU A 301 -1.73 14.17 5.92
C LEU A 301 -2.72 15.14 6.59
N LEU A 302 -2.41 16.43 6.61
CA LEU A 302 -3.27 17.45 7.22
C LEU A 302 -4.65 17.53 6.53
N LEU A 303 -4.68 17.64 5.20
CA LEU A 303 -5.93 17.70 4.43
C LEU A 303 -6.70 16.38 4.48
N GLY A 304 -6.01 15.27 4.72
CA GLY A 304 -6.59 13.96 4.97
C GLY A 304 -7.08 13.73 6.41
N ASN A 305 -7.12 14.76 7.27
CA ASN A 305 -7.46 14.66 8.69
C ASN A 305 -6.58 13.67 9.47
N GLN A 306 -5.31 13.54 9.08
CA GLN A 306 -4.32 12.72 9.75
C GLN A 306 -3.51 13.58 10.74
N LEU A 307 -4.11 13.88 11.90
CA LEU A 307 -3.57 14.86 12.83
C LEU A 307 -2.67 14.18 13.86
N PHE A 308 -1.39 14.55 13.91
CA PHE A 308 -0.42 14.01 14.86
C PHE A 308 0.13 15.11 15.77
N PHE A 309 0.26 14.79 17.06
CA PHE A 309 0.74 15.69 18.12
C PHE A 309 2.01 15.16 18.79
#